data_AF-A0A0C9SMI6-F1
#
_entry.id   AF-A0A0C9SMI6-F1
#
_cell.length_a   1.000
_cell.length_b   1.000
_cell.length_c   1.000
_cell.angle_alpha   90.00
_cell.angle_beta   90.00
_cell.angle_gamma   90.00
#
_symmetry.space_group_name_H-M   'P 1'
#
loop_
_entity.id
_entity.type
_entity.pdbx_description
1 polymer ?
#
loop_
_entity_poly.entity_id
_entity_poly.type
_entity_poly.pdbx_seq_one_letter_code
_entity_poly.pdbx_strand_id
1 'polypeptide(L)'
;MSLLVTAKPDSGFWYLMGYLRQQGLHVQERCVWKSLHRVDGLNGRLRKSHLIRRWKYTVKQSNSLWHLNGHHKLIRWGFIVHAIIDGYC
;
A
#
# COMPACT_ATOMS: atom_id res chain seq x y z
N MET A 1 0.32 4.49 23.84
CA MET A 1 -0.11 4.10 22.47
C MET A 1 -0.34 5.31 21.54
N SER A 2 0.37 6.43 21.75
CA SER A 2 0.22 7.67 20.97
C SER A 2 1.39 7.95 20.02
N LEU A 3 2.48 7.19 20.08
CA LEU A 3 3.74 7.55 19.40
C LEU A 3 3.82 7.11 17.92
N LEU A 4 3.10 6.07 17.49
CA LEU A 4 3.29 5.51 16.14
C LEU A 4 2.64 6.32 15.04
N VAL A 5 1.43 6.83 15.29
CA VAL A 5 0.74 7.72 14.34
C VAL A 5 1.53 9.02 14.19
N THR A 6 2.13 9.52 15.27
CA THR A 6 2.98 10.71 15.25
C THR A 6 4.33 10.46 14.57
N ALA A 7 4.94 9.29 14.77
CA ALA A 7 6.25 8.95 14.19
C ALA A 7 6.20 8.58 12.71
N LYS A 8 5.10 7.97 12.23
CA LYS A 8 4.88 7.66 10.81
C LYS A 8 3.42 7.91 10.41
N PRO A 9 3.04 9.17 10.14
CA PRO A 9 1.66 9.57 9.87
C PRO A 9 1.04 8.91 8.63
N ASP A 10 1.86 8.43 7.68
CA ASP A 10 1.40 7.80 6.44
C ASP A 10 1.18 6.28 6.54
N SER A 11 1.44 5.67 7.70
CA SER A 11 1.38 4.21 7.90
C SER A 11 -0.05 3.66 7.83
N GLY A 12 -0.37 2.90 6.77
CA GLY A 12 -1.66 2.23 6.60
C GLY A 12 -2.08 1.36 7.78
N PHE A 13 -3.39 1.10 7.90
CA PHE A 13 -3.98 0.26 8.95
C PHE A 13 -3.25 -1.09 9.13
N TRP A 14 -2.94 -1.76 8.03
CA TRP A 14 -2.24 -3.04 8.03
C TRP A 14 -0.79 -2.94 8.53
N TYR A 15 -0.12 -1.82 8.30
CA TYR A 15 1.22 -1.57 8.80
C TYR A 15 1.20 -1.40 10.33
N LEU A 16 0.22 -0.66 10.85
CA LEU A 16 0.01 -0.52 12.29
C LEU A 16 -0.30 -1.88 12.95
N MET A 17 -1.17 -2.69 12.33
CA MET A 17 -1.46 -4.05 12.80
C MET A 17 -0.21 -4.94 12.84
N GLY A 18 0.63 -4.88 11.79
CA GLY A 18 1.89 -5.60 11.75
C GLY A 18 2.87 -5.16 12.84
N TYR A 19 2.99 -3.85 13.05
CA TYR A 19 3.85 -3.29 14.10
C TYR A 19 3.40 -3.75 15.51
N LEU A 20 2.10 -3.67 15.80
CA LEU A 20 1.56 -4.12 17.09
C LEU A 20 1.86 -5.61 17.33
N ARG A 21 1.70 -6.44 16.30
CA ARG A 21 2.06 -7.87 16.36
C ARG A 21 3.54 -8.10 16.60
N GLN A 22 4.42 -7.32 15.97
CA GLN A 22 5.88 -7.40 16.21
C GLN A 22 6.23 -7.05 17.66
N GLN A 23 5.49 -6.15 18.29
CA GLN A 23 5.63 -5.80 19.71
C GLN A 23 4.94 -6.81 20.65
N GLY A 24 4.42 -7.93 20.14
CA GLY A 24 3.72 -8.95 20.91
C GLY A 24 2.27 -8.60 21.28
N LEU A 25 1.76 -7.46 20.82
CA LEU A 25 0.42 -6.97 21.14
C LEU A 25 -0.61 -7.53 20.15
N HIS A 26 -1.37 -8.53 20.58
CA HIS A 26 -2.47 -9.12 19.82
C HIS A 26 -3.78 -8.41 20.14
N VAL A 27 -4.03 -7.29 19.47
CA VAL A 27 -5.25 -6.49 19.63
C VAL A 27 -6.25 -6.83 18.51
N GLN A 28 -7.54 -6.87 18.84
CA GLN A 28 -8.61 -7.06 17.86
C GLN A 28 -8.59 -5.94 16.82
N GLU A 29 -8.80 -6.32 15.55
CA GLU A 29 -8.80 -5.40 14.41
C GLU A 29 -9.73 -4.20 14.64
N ARG A 30 -10.95 -4.47 15.14
CA ARG A 30 -11.97 -3.45 15.43
C ARG A 30 -11.52 -2.41 16.46
N CYS A 31 -10.71 -2.82 17.45
CA CYS A 31 -10.18 -1.90 18.46
C CYS A 31 -9.11 -0.98 17.88
N VAL A 32 -8.22 -1.54 17.04
CA VAL A 32 -7.21 -0.75 16.32
C VAL A 32 -7.90 0.21 15.36
N TRP A 33 -8.94 -0.23 14.66
CA TRP A 33 -9.73 0.61 13.74
C TRP A 33 -10.39 1.78 14.47
N LYS A 34 -11.06 1.53 15.59
CA LYS A 34 -11.66 2.58 16.42
C LYS A 34 -10.62 3.55 16.97
N SER A 35 -9.47 3.04 17.43
CA SER A 35 -8.40 3.90 17.94
C SER A 35 -7.77 4.73 16.84
N LEU A 36 -7.56 4.14 15.66
CA LEU A 36 -7.05 4.85 14.49
C LEU A 36 -8.04 5.94 14.11
N HIS A 37 -9.33 5.64 13.93
CA HIS A 37 -10.34 6.64 13.57
C HIS A 37 -10.47 7.78 14.59
N ARG A 38 -10.25 7.51 15.88
CA ARG A 38 -10.23 8.53 16.93
C ARG A 38 -9.03 9.48 16.82
N VAL A 39 -7.90 9.01 16.29
CA VAL A 39 -6.64 9.77 16.19
C VAL A 39 -6.42 10.37 14.78
N ASP A 40 -6.86 9.68 13.72
CA ASP A 40 -6.59 9.95 12.30
C ASP A 40 -7.68 10.80 11.61
N GLY A 41 -8.43 11.62 12.35
CA GLY A 41 -9.51 12.45 11.80
C GLY A 41 -9.11 13.36 10.62
N LEU A 42 -7.83 13.76 10.54
CA LEU A 42 -7.26 14.60 9.47
C LEU A 42 -6.36 13.80 8.49
N ASN A 43 -5.66 12.77 8.97
CA ASN A 43 -4.68 12.02 8.19
C ASN A 43 -5.30 11.15 7.09
N GLY A 44 -6.55 10.70 7.24
CA GLY A 44 -7.27 9.98 6.19
C GLY A 44 -7.46 10.81 4.90
N ARG A 45 -7.53 12.14 5.02
CA ARG A 45 -7.60 13.09 3.90
C ARG A 45 -6.23 13.32 3.26
N LEU A 46 -5.18 13.43 4.07
CA LEU A 46 -3.79 13.57 3.60
C LEU A 46 -3.30 12.33 2.82
N ARG A 47 -3.68 11.12 3.26
CA ARG A 47 -3.40 9.88 2.51
C ARG A 47 -4.11 9.82 1.16
N LYS A 48 -5.33 10.37 1.08
CA LYS A 48 -6.04 10.51 -0.20
C LYS A 48 -5.36 11.53 -1.12
N SER A 49 -4.74 12.59 -0.59
CA SER A 49 -3.96 13.53 -1.41
C SER A 49 -2.63 12.98 -1.92
N HIS A 50 -2.06 11.95 -1.27
CA HIS A 50 -0.90 11.19 -1.75
C HIS A 50 -1.28 10.02 -2.68
N LEU A 51 -2.46 10.06 -3.32
CA LEU A 51 -2.74 9.20 -4.46
C LEU A 51 -1.61 9.37 -5.47
N ILE A 52 -0.92 8.26 -5.78
CA ILE A 52 0.11 8.21 -6.82
C ILE A 52 -0.49 8.87 -8.06
N ARG A 53 -0.01 10.06 -8.40
CA ARG A 53 -0.44 10.79 -9.58
C ARG A 53 0.06 9.99 -10.78
N ARG A 54 -0.81 9.14 -11.32
CA ARG A 54 -0.49 8.38 -12.54
C ARG A 54 -0.46 9.36 -13.70
N TRP A 55 0.71 9.46 -14.33
CA TRP A 55 0.87 10.25 -15.54
C TRP A 55 0.17 9.52 -16.69
N LYS A 56 -0.61 10.23 -17.48
CA LYS A 56 -1.10 9.71 -18.77
C LYS A 56 0.03 9.90 -19.78
N TYR A 57 0.56 8.81 -20.33
CA TYR A 57 1.50 8.83 -21.43
C TYR A 57 0.84 8.20 -22.65
N THR A 58 1.28 8.63 -23.83
CA THR A 58 0.88 8.05 -25.11
C THR A 58 2.12 7.41 -25.71
N VAL A 59 2.01 6.17 -26.17
CA VAL A 59 3.10 5.46 -26.83
C VAL A 59 2.94 5.64 -28.34
N LYS A 60 4.03 5.95 -29.05
CA LYS A 60 3.98 6.35 -30.47
C LYS A 60 3.52 5.22 -31.40
N GLN A 61 3.93 3.99 -31.13
CA GLN A 61 3.64 2.80 -31.95
C GLN A 61 3.79 1.53 -31.10
N SER A 62 3.22 0.42 -31.55
CA SER A 62 3.41 -0.89 -30.92
C SER A 62 4.91 -1.25 -30.82
N ASN A 63 5.27 -1.99 -29.77
CA ASN A 63 6.64 -2.39 -29.42
C ASN A 63 7.57 -1.24 -29.01
N SER A 64 7.08 -0.02 -28.78
CA SER A 64 7.94 1.09 -28.33
C SER A 64 8.12 1.14 -26.82
N LEU A 65 7.20 0.55 -26.06
CA LEU A 65 7.25 0.50 -24.60
C LEU A 65 6.57 -0.77 -24.12
N TRP A 66 7.21 -1.52 -23.23
CA TRP A 66 6.64 -2.73 -22.63
C TRP A 66 6.52 -2.55 -21.12
N HIS A 67 5.36 -2.91 -20.56
CA HIS A 67 5.13 -2.91 -19.14
C HIS A 67 5.40 -4.30 -18.56
N LEU A 68 6.35 -4.40 -17.65
CA LEU A 68 6.64 -5.59 -16.87
C LEU A 68 6.04 -5.43 -15.47
N ASN A 69 5.23 -6.40 -15.03
CA ASN A 69 4.70 -6.41 -13.66
C ASN A 69 4.90 -7.77 -13.00
N GLY A 70 5.33 -7.75 -11.74
CA GLY A 70 5.51 -8.93 -10.90
C GLY A 70 4.25 -9.25 -10.09
N HIS A 71 3.85 -10.52 -10.10
CA HIS A 71 2.76 -11.05 -9.28
C HIS A 71 3.31 -11.98 -8.20
N HIS A 72 3.29 -11.49 -6.96
CA HIS A 72 3.96 -12.11 -5.81
C HIS A 72 3.04 -12.96 -4.93
N LYS A 73 1.77 -13.20 -5.32
CA LYS A 73 0.84 -13.97 -4.48
C LYS A 73 1.31 -15.38 -4.16
N LEU A 74 2.14 -15.96 -5.03
CA LEU A 74 2.65 -17.33 -4.91
C LEU A 74 4.04 -17.40 -4.25
N ILE A 75 4.54 -16.29 -3.69
CA ILE A 75 5.91 -16.21 -3.12
C ILE A 75 6.13 -17.22 -1.98
N ARG A 76 5.08 -17.58 -1.23
CA ARG A 76 5.15 -18.59 -0.16
C ARG A 76 5.44 -20.00 -0.68
N TRP A 77 5.18 -20.25 -1.96
CA TRP A 77 5.50 -21.50 -2.66
C TRP A 77 6.76 -21.37 -3.53
N GLY A 78 7.50 -20.26 -3.43
CA GLY A 78 8.71 -20.02 -4.20
C GLY A 78 8.47 -19.52 -5.63
N PHE A 79 7.22 -19.18 -5.99
CA PHE A 79 6.88 -18.72 -7.35
C PHE A 79 6.61 -17.22 -7.39
N ILE A 80 7.15 -16.56 -8.42
CA ILE A 80 6.83 -15.17 -8.78
C ILE A 80 6.49 -15.17 -10.27
N VAL A 81 5.29 -14.73 -10.62
CA VAL A 81 4.84 -14.68 -12.02
C VAL A 81 5.08 -13.28 -12.56
N HIS A 82 5.84 -13.16 -13.63
CA HIS A 82 6.05 -11.89 -14.31
C HIS A 82 5.24 -11.87 -15.61
N ALA A 83 4.43 -10.84 -15.81
CA ALA A 83 3.69 -10.62 -17.03
C ALA A 83 4.22 -9.37 -17.75
N ILE A 84 4.28 -9.44 -19.08
CA ILE A 84 4.71 -8.33 -19.93
C ILE A 84 3.61 -8.01 -20.94
N ILE A 85 3.31 -6.73 -21.13
CA ILE A 85 2.29 -6.23 -22.06
C ILE A 85 2.85 -5.03 -22.83
N ASP A 86 2.55 -4.95 -24.13
CA ASP A 86 2.85 -3.76 -24.95
C ASP A 86 2.05 -2.56 -24.42
N GLY A 87 2.71 -1.42 -24.30
CA GLY A 87 2.14 -0.18 -23.75
C GLY A 87 1.40 0.67 -24.77
N TYR A 88 1.30 0.19 -26.02
CA TYR A 88 0.53 0.86 -27.07
C TYR A 88 -0.95 0.53 -26.92
N CYS A 89 -1.75 1.56 -26.62
CA CYS A 89 -3.20 1.51 -26.46
C CYS A 89 -3.86 2.61 -27.28
#